data_AF-A0A959AIU9-F1
#
_entry.id   AF-A0A959AIU9-F1
#
_cell.length_a   1.000
_cell.length_b   1.000
_cell.length_c   1.000
_cell.angle_alpha   90.00
_cell.angle_beta   90.00
_cell.angle_gamma   90.00
#
_symmetry.space_group_name_H-M   'P 1'
#
loop_
_entity.id
_entity.type
_entity.pdbx_description
1 polymer ?
#
loop_
_entity_poly.entity_id
_entity_poly.type
_entity_poly.pdbx_seq_one_letter_code
_entity_poly.pdbx_strand_id
1 'polypeptide(L)'
;MKNTGKFALVFGILLLLLLVVPGDLVAQCPMCRMSAESNLKNGGTDGQGLNAGILYMLAMPYTLVAVIGFWWWRNRKQSHNSGAEDLSQYN
;
A
#
# COMPACT_ATOMS: atom_id res chain seq x y z
N MET A 1 -2.78 27.48 0.05
CA MET A 1 -2.49 26.69 -1.17
C MET A 1 -1.00 26.36 -1.39
N LYS A 2 -0.02 27.12 -0.86
CA LYS A 2 1.42 26.83 -1.03
C LYS A 2 1.94 25.54 -0.38
N ASN A 3 1.25 25.00 0.63
CA ASN A 3 1.72 23.81 1.36
C ASN A 3 1.17 22.50 0.80
N THR A 4 0.07 22.52 0.05
CA THR A 4 -0.55 21.31 -0.50
C THR A 4 0.35 20.64 -1.54
N GLY A 5 1.03 21.43 -2.38
CA GLY A 5 2.03 20.93 -3.32
C GLY A 5 3.27 20.37 -2.63
N LYS A 6 3.69 20.95 -1.49
CA LYS A 6 4.81 20.44 -0.69
C LYS A 6 4.47 19.07 -0.09
N PHE A 7 3.25 18.87 0.40
CA PHE A 7 2.79 17.57 0.89
C PHE A 7 2.72 16.51 -0.22
N ALA A 8 2.22 16.88 -1.41
CA ALA A 8 2.20 15.98 -2.56
C ALA A 8 3.62 15.58 -3.01
N LEU A 9 4.56 16.53 -2.98
CA LEU A 9 5.96 16.31 -3.33
C LEU A 9 6.65 15.39 -2.31
N VAL A 10 6.46 15.65 -1.00
CA VAL A 10 6.98 14.79 0.08
C VAL A 10 6.40 13.38 -0.02
N PHE A 11 5.10 13.24 -0.28
CA PHE A 11 4.46 11.94 -0.48
C PHE A 11 5.01 11.20 -1.71
N GLY A 12 5.20 11.91 -2.83
CA GLY A 12 5.81 11.34 -4.04
C GLY A 12 7.25 10.86 -3.81
N ILE A 13 8.06 11.63 -3.06
CA ILE A 13 9.42 11.22 -2.69
C ILE A 13 9.40 9.98 -1.79
N LEU A 14 8.51 9.92 -0.81
CA LEU A 14 8.39 8.78 0.10
C LEU A 14 8.02 7.49 -0.67
N LEU A 15 7.12 7.62 -1.65
CA LEU A 15 6.65 6.52 -2.49
C LEU A 15 7.73 6.05 -3.47
N LEU A 16 8.52 6.97 -4.02
CA LEU A 16 9.71 6.66 -4.80
C LEU A 16 10.77 5.94 -3.95
N LEU A 17 10.98 6.37 -2.70
CA LEU A 17 11.94 5.75 -1.79
C LEU A 17 11.57 4.29 -1.49
N LEU A 18 10.27 3.98 -1.36
CA LEU A 18 9.78 2.61 -1.18
C LEU A 18 10.06 1.71 -2.40
N LEU A 19 10.06 2.27 -3.61
CA LEU A 19 10.28 1.52 -4.86
C LEU A 19 11.75 1.16 -5.10
N VAL A 20 12.68 1.82 -4.42
CA VAL A 20 14.14 1.63 -4.59
C VAL A 20 14.72 0.64 -3.57
N VAL A 21 13.91 0.14 -2.62
CA VAL A 21 14.38 -0.86 -1.66
C VAL A 21 14.63 -2.20 -2.38
N PRO A 22 15.87 -2.71 -2.40
CA PRO A 22 16.17 -4.00 -3.01
C PRO A 22 15.39 -5.12 -2.31
N GLY A 23 14.82 -6.02 -3.11
CA GLY A 23 13.79 -7.00 -2.73
C GLY A 23 14.26 -8.19 -1.91
N ASP A 24 15.20 -8.03 -0.99
CA ASP A 24 15.45 -9.03 0.05
C ASP A 24 14.52 -8.75 1.23
N LEU A 25 13.23 -9.06 1.05
CA LEU A 25 12.29 -9.11 2.18
C LEU A 25 12.63 -10.34 3.02
N VAL A 26 13.64 -10.16 3.86
CA VAL A 26 13.97 -11.11 4.91
C VAL A 26 12.77 -11.19 5.85
N ALA A 27 12.06 -12.31 5.81
CA ALA A 27 10.97 -12.63 6.71
C ALA A 27 11.28 -12.15 8.14
N GLN A 28 10.42 -11.29 8.70
CA GLN A 28 10.61 -10.73 10.05
C GLN A 28 10.38 -11.74 11.19
N CYS A 29 10.07 -13.00 10.86
CA CYS A 29 10.04 -14.10 11.81
C CYS A 29 11.21 -15.06 11.50
N PRO A 30 12.38 -14.89 12.14
CA PRO A 30 13.57 -15.69 11.84
C PRO A 30 13.35 -17.18 12.15
N MET A 31 12.43 -17.50 13.06
CA MET A 31 12.16 -18.88 13.48
C MET A 31 11.35 -19.65 12.41
N CYS A 32 10.32 -19.04 11.82
CA CYS A 32 9.53 -19.65 10.75
C CYS A 32 10.33 -19.80 9.45
N ARG A 33 11.20 -18.82 9.14
CA ARG A 33 12.09 -18.87 7.97
C ARG A 33 13.09 -20.02 8.09
N MET A 34 13.75 -20.15 9.24
CA MET A 34 14.82 -21.13 9.44
C MET A 34 14.30 -22.58 9.35
N SER A 35 13.09 -22.83 9.86
CA SER A 35 12.44 -24.15 9.74
C SER A 35 12.05 -24.47 8.29
N ALA A 36 11.49 -23.51 7.57
CA ALA A 36 11.13 -23.67 6.15
C ALA A 36 12.36 -23.86 5.25
N GLU A 37 13.43 -23.08 5.44
CA GLU A 37 14.69 -23.25 4.69
C GLU A 37 15.39 -24.57 5.01
N SER A 38 15.33 -25.04 6.26
CA SER A 38 15.91 -26.33 6.66
C SER A 38 15.16 -27.51 6.05
N ASN A 39 13.82 -27.43 5.96
CA ASN A 39 13.02 -28.42 5.24
C ASN A 39 13.38 -28.44 3.75
N LEU A 40 13.50 -27.28 3.11
CA LEU A 40 13.90 -27.19 1.71
C LEU A 40 15.29 -27.80 1.44
N LYS A 41 16.28 -27.52 2.31
CA LYS A 41 17.64 -28.06 2.19
C LYS A 41 17.71 -29.58 2.38
N ASN A 42 16.79 -30.16 3.15
CA ASN A 42 16.71 -31.60 3.37
C ASN A 42 15.82 -32.32 2.33
N GLY A 43 15.42 -31.64 1.24
CA GLY A 43 14.62 -32.21 0.15
C GLY A 43 13.11 -32.13 0.36
N GLY A 44 12.64 -31.47 1.42
CA GLY A 44 11.24 -31.18 1.65
C GLY A 44 10.71 -30.01 0.79
N THR A 45 9.40 -29.95 0.62
CA THR A 45 8.72 -28.86 -0.13
C THR A 45 8.15 -27.78 0.78
N ASP A 46 8.17 -28.01 2.09
CA ASP A 46 7.59 -27.13 3.09
C ASP A 46 8.44 -25.86 3.23
N GLY A 47 7.96 -24.78 2.62
CA GLY A 47 8.68 -23.50 2.54
C GLY A 47 8.76 -22.88 1.14
N GLN A 48 8.38 -23.63 0.09
CA GLN A 48 8.29 -23.05 -1.26
C GLN A 48 7.28 -21.90 -1.27
N GLY A 49 7.73 -20.70 -1.67
CA GLY A 49 6.87 -19.52 -1.78
C GLY A 49 6.63 -18.72 -0.49
N LEU A 50 7.29 -19.06 0.63
CA LEU A 50 7.11 -18.33 1.91
C LEU A 50 7.37 -16.81 1.77
N ASN A 51 8.41 -16.43 1.02
CA ASN A 51 8.75 -15.01 0.79
C ASN A 51 7.65 -14.26 0.03
N ALA A 52 6.96 -14.93 -0.91
CA ALA A 52 5.82 -14.34 -1.62
C ALA A 52 4.61 -14.16 -0.69
N GLY A 53 4.36 -15.11 0.23
CA GLY A 53 3.30 -15.01 1.22
C GLY A 53 3.48 -13.83 2.18
N ILE A 54 4.72 -13.57 2.63
CA ILE A 54 5.04 -12.44 3.53
C ILE A 54 4.85 -11.10 2.81
N LEU A 55 5.34 -11.00 1.57
CA LEU A 55 5.12 -9.84 0.71
C LEU A 55 3.63 -9.55 0.51
N TYR A 56 2.84 -10.59 0.25
CA TYR A 56 1.40 -10.45 0.06
C TYR A 56 0.71 -9.96 1.33
N MET A 57 1.01 -10.54 2.49
CA MET A 57 0.44 -10.14 3.78
C MET A 57 0.84 -8.73 4.21
N LEU A 58 2.07 -8.28 3.90
CA LEU A 58 2.49 -6.91 4.13
C LEU A 58 1.82 -5.93 3.17
N ALA A 59 1.69 -6.27 1.89
CA ALA A 59 1.10 -5.38 0.90
C ALA A 59 -0.40 -5.15 1.11
N MET A 60 -1.14 -6.21 1.47
CA MET A 60 -2.60 -6.23 1.58
C MET A 60 -3.22 -5.10 2.45
N PRO A 61 -2.74 -4.83 3.69
CA PRO A 61 -3.30 -3.73 4.49
C PRO A 61 -3.06 -2.35 3.87
N TYR A 62 -1.92 -2.13 3.21
CA TYR A 62 -1.62 -0.85 2.56
C TYR A 62 -2.47 -0.63 1.31
N THR A 63 -2.67 -1.65 0.47
CA THR A 63 -3.55 -1.55 -0.70
C THR A 63 -5.00 -1.31 -0.29
N LEU A 64 -5.49 -1.97 0.77
CA LEU A 64 -6.83 -1.74 1.31
C LEU A 64 -7.03 -0.28 1.72
N VAL A 65 -6.11 0.26 2.53
CA VAL A 65 -6.19 1.65 2.99
C VAL A 65 -6.11 2.63 1.82
N ALA A 66 -5.24 2.38 0.84
CA ALA A 66 -5.12 3.22 -0.35
C ALA A 66 -6.42 3.27 -1.18
N VAL A 67 -7.06 2.12 -1.39
CA VAL A 67 -8.32 2.03 -2.14
C VAL A 67 -9.46 2.75 -1.40
N ILE A 68 -9.61 2.49 -0.10
CA ILE A 68 -10.65 3.12 0.72
C ILE A 68 -10.42 4.64 0.77
N GLY A 69 -9.18 5.08 0.99
CA GLY A 69 -8.82 6.49 1.02
C GLY A 69 -9.06 7.20 -0.31
N PHE A 70 -8.73 6.56 -1.44
CA PHE A 70 -8.99 7.09 -2.77
C PHE A 70 -10.49 7.22 -3.06
N TRP A 71 -11.28 6.19 -2.72
CA TRP A 71 -12.73 6.20 -2.88
C TRP A 71 -13.38 7.32 -2.07
N TRP A 72 -12.98 7.47 -0.80
CA TRP A 72 -13.46 8.53 0.08
C TRP A 72 -13.12 9.94 -0.44
N TRP A 73 -11.88 10.15 -0.89
CA TRP A 73 -11.45 11.42 -1.48
C TRP A 73 -12.20 11.77 -2.75
N ARG A 74 -12.46 10.78 -3.62
CA ARG A 74 -13.25 10.96 -4.85
C ARG A 74 -14.69 11.36 -4.52
N ASN A 75 -15.29 10.73 -3.51
CA ASN A 75 -16.66 11.03 -3.11
C ASN A 75 -16.79 12.45 -2.51
N ARG A 76 -15.82 12.90 -1.71
CA ARG A 76 -15.80 14.27 -1.17
C ARG A 76 -15.57 15.37 -2.21
N LYS A 77 -14.96 15.06 -3.36
CA LYS A 77 -14.82 16.03 -4.46
C LYS A 77 -16.12 16.25 -5.24
N GLN A 78 -17.07 15.32 -5.19
CA GLN A 78 -18.37 15.47 -5.83
C GLN A 78 -19.29 16.42 -5.05
N SER A 79 -19.14 16.48 -3.72
CA SER A 79 -19.93 17.41 -2.87
C SER A 79 -19.63 18.91 -3.08
N HIS A 80 -18.56 19.28 -3.81
CA HIS A 80 -18.31 20.69 -4.18
C HIS A 80 -18.83 21.06 -5.58
N ASN A 81 -19.30 20.07 -6.35
CA ASN A 81 -20.00 20.28 -7.63
C ASN A 81 -21.52 20.22 -7.45
N SER A 82 -22.02 19.30 -6.60
CA SER A 82 -23.46 19.19 -6.32
C SER A 82 -24.04 20.41 -5.60
N GLY A 83 -23.25 21.11 -4.77
CA GLY A 83 -23.66 22.38 -4.15
C GLY A 83 -23.63 23.59 -5.09
N ALA A 84 -22.91 23.50 -6.21
CA ALA A 84 -22.90 24.53 -7.25
C ALA A 84 -24.06 24.35 -8.25
N GLU A 85 -24.51 23.11 -8.46
CA GLU A 85 -25.73 22.80 -9.23
C GLU A 85 -27.00 23.21 -8.47
N ASP A 86 -27.06 23.04 -7.13
CA ASP A 86 -28.25 23.39 -6.32
C ASP A 86 -28.44 24.92 -6.18
N LEU A 87 -27.36 25.72 -6.18
CA LEU A 87 -27.41 27.19 -6.16
C LEU A 87 -27.86 27.82 -7.50
N SER A 88 -27.86 27.05 -8.59
CA SER A 88 -28.39 27.49 -9.89
C SER A 88 -29.89 27.26 -10.05
N GLN A 89 -30.55 26.57 -9.09
CA GLN A 89 -31.99 26.30 -9.13
C GLN A 89 -32.82 27.28 -8.27
N TYR A 90 -32.16 28.12 -7.47
CA TYR A 90 -32.80 29.19 -6.68
C TYR A 90 -32.60 30.60 -7.28
N ASN A 91 -31.98 30.69 -8.46
CA ASN A 91 -31.95 31.90 -9.29
C ASN A 91 -32.84 31.70 -10.51
#